data_AF-A0AAY4AQF5-F1
#
_entry.id   AF-A0AAY4AQF5-F1
#
_cell.length_a   1.000
_cell.length_b   1.000
_cell.length_c   1.000
_cell.angle_alpha   90.00
_cell.angle_beta   90.00
_cell.angle_gamma   90.00
#
_symmetry.space_group_name_H-M   'P 1'
#
loop_
_entity.id
_entity.type
_entity.pdbx_description
1 polymer ?
#
loop_
_entity_poly.entity_id
_entity_poly.type
_entity_poly.pdbx_seq_one_letter_code
_entity_poly.pdbx_strand_id
1 'polypeptide(L)'
;MPVIPIPRRVRSFHGPHTTCMHSACGPARAAQLVRSKYNNFDLYLKSRWMYGFVRFLLYFGCSLFTSLLWVALSALFCLQYLGVRVFLRLQYKLSVILLLLGHRRLDFSLLNDLIIYSMHVTMFLLGGLGWCFMVFVDM
;
A
#
# COMPACT_ATOMS: atom_id res chain seq x y z
N MET A 1 -13.22 -16.15 -11.16
CA MET A 1 -14.69 -16.21 -11.01
C MET A 1 -15.00 -16.60 -9.56
N PRO A 2 -15.72 -15.79 -8.76
CA PRO A 2 -16.02 -16.17 -7.39
C PRO A 2 -17.20 -17.16 -7.40
N VAL A 3 -16.94 -18.39 -6.94
CA VAL A 3 -17.95 -19.45 -6.80
C VAL A 3 -18.94 -19.03 -5.72
N ILE A 4 -20.20 -18.80 -6.12
CA ILE A 4 -21.33 -18.56 -5.23
C ILE A 4 -21.67 -19.91 -4.59
N PRO A 5 -21.67 -20.07 -3.24
CA PRO A 5 -22.14 -21.31 -2.64
C PRO A 5 -23.66 -21.41 -2.86
N ILE A 6 -24.05 -22.35 -3.71
CA ILE A 6 -25.45 -22.73 -3.94
C ILE A 6 -26.03 -23.19 -2.59
N PRO A 7 -27.17 -22.65 -2.12
CA PRO A 7 -27.77 -23.09 -0.87
C PRO A 7 -28.19 -24.56 -1.03
N ARG A 8 -27.45 -25.48 -0.39
CA ARG A 8 -27.87 -26.87 -0.30
C ARG A 8 -29.23 -26.88 0.41
N ARG A 9 -30.30 -27.22 -0.33
CA ARG A 9 -31.57 -27.62 0.29
C ARG A 9 -31.29 -28.86 1.12
N VAL A 10 -31.08 -28.66 2.42
CA VAL A 10 -31.16 -29.74 3.40
C VAL A 10 -32.59 -30.25 3.30
N ARG A 11 -32.80 -31.38 2.62
CA ARG A 11 -34.05 -32.12 2.73
C ARG A 11 -34.09 -32.69 4.14
N SER A 12 -34.56 -31.90 5.09
CA SER A 12 -34.96 -32.42 6.39
C SER A 12 -36.24 -33.21 6.16
N PHE A 13 -36.11 -34.53 6.10
CA PHE A 13 -37.24 -35.44 6.05
C PHE A 13 -38.00 -35.28 7.36
N HIS A 14 -39.08 -34.51 7.32
CA HIS A 14 -39.92 -34.23 8.46
C HIS A 14 -41.00 -35.31 8.52
N GLY A 15 -40.76 -36.30 9.38
CA GLY A 15 -41.72 -37.36 9.67
C GLY A 15 -43.04 -36.78 10.22
N PRO A 16 -44.12 -37.58 10.18
CA PRO A 16 -45.51 -37.13 10.40
C PRO A 16 -45.80 -36.51 11.78
N HIS A 17 -44.88 -36.62 12.73
CA HIS A 17 -45.01 -36.02 14.07
C HIS A 17 -44.54 -34.56 14.15
N THR A 18 -43.76 -34.09 13.17
CA THR A 18 -43.24 -32.70 13.15
C THR A 18 -44.24 -31.70 12.56
N THR A 19 -45.15 -32.17 11.72
CA THR A 19 -46.23 -31.36 11.13
C THR A 19 -47.29 -30.98 12.15
N CYS A 20 -47.56 -31.81 13.16
CA CYS A 20 -48.57 -31.52 14.19
C CYS A 20 -48.14 -30.38 15.16
N MET A 21 -46.85 -30.26 15.47
CA MET A 21 -46.34 -29.13 16.28
C MET A 21 -46.38 -27.79 15.53
N HIS A 22 -46.22 -27.82 14.21
CA HIS A 22 -46.29 -26.61 13.38
C HIS A 22 -47.71 -26.06 13.23
N SER A 23 -48.74 -26.90 13.29
CA SER A 23 -50.15 -26.48 13.26
C SER A 23 -50.65 -25.92 14.60
N ALA A 24 -50.05 -26.35 15.71
CA ALA A 24 -50.49 -25.97 17.06
C ALA A 24 -49.83 -24.70 17.61
N CYS A 25 -48.70 -24.26 17.04
CA CYS A 25 -47.97 -23.08 17.49
C CYS A 25 -48.17 -21.94 16.48
N GLY A 26 -48.98 -20.95 16.86
CA GLY A 26 -49.36 -19.81 16.03
C GLY A 26 -48.18 -18.98 15.45
N PRO A 27 -48.47 -17.99 14.59
CA PRO A 27 -47.54 -17.37 13.65
C PRO A 27 -46.40 -16.55 14.28
N ALA A 28 -46.29 -16.51 15.60
CA ALA A 28 -45.34 -15.66 16.33
C ALA A 28 -43.87 -16.07 16.16
N ARG A 29 -43.56 -17.37 15.95
CA ARG A 29 -42.16 -17.84 15.83
C ARG A 29 -41.61 -17.85 14.40
N ALA A 30 -42.47 -17.87 13.38
CA ALA A 30 -42.03 -17.81 11.99
C ALA A 30 -41.46 -16.42 11.63
N ALA A 31 -42.03 -15.34 12.17
CA ALA A 31 -41.57 -13.97 11.92
C ALA A 31 -40.16 -13.70 12.48
N GLN A 32 -39.83 -14.27 13.65
CA GLN A 32 -38.52 -14.07 14.28
C GLN A 32 -37.39 -14.81 13.54
N LEU A 33 -37.67 -16.00 12.99
CA LEU A 33 -36.75 -16.78 12.16
C LEU A 33 -36.55 -16.15 10.77
N VAL A 34 -37.59 -15.60 10.16
CA VAL A 34 -37.49 -14.88 8.87
C VAL A 34 -36.69 -13.56 9.02
N ARG A 35 -36.88 -12.83 10.13
CA ARG A 35 -36.14 -11.59 10.42
C ARG A 35 -34.67 -11.85 10.77
N SER A 36 -34.37 -12.95 11.48
CA SER A 36 -33.00 -13.43 11.71
C SER A 36 -32.31 -13.82 10.40
N LYS A 37 -33.01 -14.50 9.48
CA LYS A 37 -32.42 -14.97 8.22
C LYS A 37 -32.06 -13.81 7.28
N TYR A 38 -32.90 -12.77 7.20
CA TYR A 38 -32.58 -11.55 6.44
C TYR A 38 -31.41 -10.76 7.05
N ASN A 39 -31.38 -10.58 8.37
CA ASN A 39 -30.28 -9.89 9.05
C ASN A 39 -28.91 -10.58 8.83
N ASN A 40 -28.87 -11.90 8.73
CA ASN A 40 -27.63 -12.62 8.43
C ASN A 40 -27.12 -12.34 7.01
N PHE A 41 -28.00 -12.25 6.00
CA PHE A 41 -27.60 -11.88 4.65
C PHE A 41 -27.08 -10.44 4.58
N ASP A 42 -27.70 -9.50 5.29
CA ASP A 42 -27.21 -8.12 5.39
C ASP A 42 -25.86 -8.03 6.10
N LEU A 43 -25.65 -8.80 7.18
CA LEU A 43 -24.35 -8.90 7.85
C LEU A 43 -23.27 -9.46 6.91
N TYR A 44 -23.59 -10.47 6.11
CA TYR A 44 -22.68 -11.03 5.10
C TYR A 44 -22.41 -10.04 3.96
N LEU A 45 -23.43 -9.33 3.46
CA LEU A 45 -23.26 -8.31 2.43
C LEU A 45 -22.41 -7.14 2.94
N LYS A 46 -22.68 -6.68 4.17
CA LYS A 46 -21.92 -5.62 4.84
C LYS A 46 -20.49 -6.05 5.14
N SER A 47 -20.28 -7.29 5.57
CA SER A 47 -18.93 -7.85 5.76
C SER A 47 -18.17 -7.97 4.44
N ARG A 48 -18.83 -8.38 3.35
CA ARG A 48 -18.23 -8.44 2.01
C ARG A 48 -17.89 -7.06 1.45
N TRP A 49 -18.76 -6.07 1.67
CA TRP A 49 -18.50 -4.67 1.34
C TRP A 49 -17.37 -4.09 2.17
N MET A 50 -17.33 -4.37 3.47
CA MET A 50 -16.25 -3.96 4.36
C MET A 50 -14.91 -4.58 3.94
N TYR A 51 -14.89 -5.87 3.63
CA TYR A 51 -13.69 -6.55 3.14
C TYR A 51 -13.22 -5.98 1.79
N GLY A 52 -14.15 -5.73 0.87
CA GLY A 52 -13.85 -5.09 -0.41
C GLY A 52 -13.31 -3.66 -0.23
N PHE A 53 -13.90 -2.89 0.67
CA PHE A 53 -13.48 -1.54 1.00
C PHE A 53 -12.10 -1.50 1.65
N VAL A 54 -11.83 -2.37 2.63
CA VAL A 54 -10.50 -2.48 3.27
C VAL A 54 -9.46 -2.89 2.24
N ARG A 55 -9.79 -3.84 1.35
CA ARG A 55 -8.88 -4.28 0.28
C ARG A 55 -8.60 -3.16 -0.73
N PHE A 56 -9.63 -2.38 -1.09
CA PHE A 56 -9.46 -1.18 -1.93
C PHE A 56 -8.56 -0.16 -1.24
N LEU A 57 -8.82 0.16 0.03
CA LEU A 57 -8.04 1.14 0.78
C LEU A 57 -6.58 0.72 0.93
N LEU A 58 -6.33 -0.58 1.10
CA LEU A 58 -4.98 -1.14 1.15
C LEU A 58 -4.25 -0.98 -0.19
N TYR A 59 -4.85 -1.43 -1.30
CA TYR A 59 -4.20 -1.32 -2.61
C TYR A 59 -4.04 0.13 -3.06
N PHE A 60 -5.06 0.96 -2.86
CA PHE A 60 -5.01 2.38 -3.17
C PHE A 60 -3.96 3.10 -2.30
N GLY A 61 -3.91 2.78 -1.01
CA GLY A 61 -2.89 3.30 -0.09
C GLY A 61 -1.48 2.86 -0.49
N CYS A 62 -1.28 1.59 -0.83
CA CYS A 62 0.00 1.09 -1.33
C CYS A 62 0.42 1.78 -2.63
N SER A 63 -0.50 1.95 -3.59
CA SER A 63 -0.23 2.62 -4.87
C SER A 63 0.10 4.10 -4.68
N LEU A 64 -0.65 4.81 -3.82
CA LEU A 64 -0.32 6.19 -3.46
C LEU A 64 1.05 6.28 -2.79
N PHE A 65 1.34 5.41 -1.83
CA PHE A 65 2.60 5.44 -1.11
C PHE A 65 3.80 5.17 -2.04
N THR A 66 3.69 4.18 -2.93
CA THR A 66 4.76 3.91 -3.91
C THR A 66 4.94 5.06 -4.89
N SER A 67 3.86 5.70 -5.34
CA SER A 67 3.95 6.88 -6.21
C SER A 67 4.64 8.07 -5.51
N LEU A 68 4.30 8.33 -4.24
CA LEU A 68 4.94 9.38 -3.43
C LEU A 68 6.41 9.09 -3.17
N LEU A 69 6.75 7.84 -2.87
CA LEU A 69 8.15 7.42 -2.70
C LEU A 69 8.96 7.64 -3.98
N TRP A 70 8.37 7.33 -5.13
CA TRP A 70 9.03 7.53 -6.43
C TRP A 70 9.29 9.01 -6.72
N VAL A 71 8.30 9.87 -6.48
CA VAL A 71 8.45 11.33 -6.60
C VAL A 71 9.51 11.85 -5.62
N ALA A 72 9.51 11.39 -4.36
CA ALA A 72 10.49 11.78 -3.36
C ALA A 72 11.92 11.38 -3.78
N LEU A 73 12.10 10.19 -4.35
CA LEU A 73 13.39 9.75 -4.89
C LEU A 73 13.85 10.58 -6.08
N SER A 74 12.95 10.90 -7.01
CA SER A 74 13.26 11.80 -8.12
C SER A 74 13.68 13.17 -7.62
N ALA A 75 13.01 13.71 -6.60
CA ALA A 75 13.37 14.99 -5.99
C ALA A 75 14.74 14.92 -5.29
N LEU A 76 15.00 13.84 -4.55
CA LEU A 76 16.31 13.59 -3.92
C LEU A 76 17.42 13.52 -4.96
N PHE A 77 17.19 12.85 -6.09
CA PHE A 77 18.17 12.77 -7.17
C PHE A 77 18.46 14.14 -7.79
N CYS A 78 17.42 14.95 -8.05
CA CYS A 78 17.59 16.34 -8.49
C CYS A 78 18.38 17.19 -7.49
N LEU A 79 18.09 17.02 -6.19
CA LEU A 79 18.76 17.74 -5.11
C LEU A 79 20.23 17.31 -4.98
N GLN A 80 20.52 16.02 -5.12
CA GLN A 80 21.90 15.49 -5.20
C GLN A 80 22.64 16.08 -6.40
N TYR A 81 22.03 16.12 -7.58
CA TYR A 81 22.64 16.69 -8.78
C TYR A 81 22.98 18.19 -8.60
N LEU A 82 22.01 18.98 -8.10
CA LEU A 82 22.23 20.39 -7.78
C LEU A 82 23.31 20.55 -6.70
N GLY A 83 23.27 19.71 -5.66
CA GLY A 83 24.23 19.67 -4.58
C GLY A 83 25.65 19.47 -5.10
N VAL A 84 25.88 18.47 -5.95
CA VAL A 84 27.19 18.22 -6.58
C VAL A 84 27.65 19.43 -7.39
N ARG A 85 26.76 20.03 -8.18
CA ARG A 85 27.09 21.22 -9.00
C ARG A 85 27.52 22.41 -8.15
N VAL A 86 26.80 22.68 -7.06
CA VAL A 86 27.13 23.77 -6.13
C VAL A 86 28.40 23.45 -5.35
N PHE A 87 28.55 22.20 -4.90
CA PHE A 87 29.71 21.74 -4.14
C PHE A 87 31.01 21.83 -4.96
N LEU A 88 31.00 21.40 -6.23
CA LEU A 88 32.13 21.58 -7.15
C LEU A 88 32.52 23.06 -7.33
N ARG A 89 31.53 23.95 -7.48
CA ARG A 89 31.78 25.40 -7.59
C ARG A 89 32.35 25.97 -6.29
N LEU A 90 31.85 25.53 -5.13
CA LEU A 90 32.36 25.93 -3.82
C LEU A 90 33.78 25.43 -3.61
N GLN A 91 34.07 24.15 -3.89
CA GLN A 91 35.42 23.58 -3.80
C GLN A 91 36.40 24.34 -4.69
N TYR A 92 36.00 24.69 -5.92
CA TYR A 92 36.85 25.47 -6.82
C TYR A 92 37.13 26.87 -6.26
N LYS A 93 36.10 27.62 -5.84
CA LYS A 93 36.29 28.96 -5.25
C LYS A 93 37.14 28.90 -3.98
N LEU A 94 36.87 27.93 -3.11
CA LEU A 94 37.53 27.79 -1.83
C LEU A 94 39.00 27.38 -2.02
N SER A 95 39.29 26.49 -2.97
CA SER A 95 40.68 26.12 -3.31
C SER A 95 41.48 27.29 -3.88
N VAL A 96 40.87 28.13 -4.74
CA VAL A 96 41.52 29.37 -5.24
C VAL A 96 41.79 30.37 -4.11
N ILE A 97 40.83 30.59 -3.22
CA ILE A 97 40.99 31.49 -2.07
C ILE A 97 42.08 30.99 -1.13
N LEU A 98 42.12 29.69 -0.84
CA LEU A 98 43.14 29.11 0.05
C LEU A 98 44.54 29.22 -0.56
N LEU A 99 44.66 29.02 -1.88
CA LEU A 99 45.90 29.17 -2.61
C LEU A 99 46.42 30.62 -2.56
N LEU A 100 45.52 31.60 -2.71
CA LEU A 100 45.83 33.02 -2.53
C LEU A 100 46.21 33.37 -1.09
N LEU A 101 45.64 32.68 -0.10
CA LEU A 101 45.90 32.91 1.33
C LEU A 101 47.14 32.16 1.86
N GLY A 102 47.81 31.37 1.01
CA GLY A 102 48.99 30.57 1.40
C GLY A 102 48.70 29.49 2.45
N HIS A 103 47.42 29.16 2.68
CA HIS A 103 47.00 28.24 3.73
C HIS A 103 46.91 26.79 3.22
N ARG A 104 47.13 25.82 4.11
CA ARG A 104 47.15 24.38 3.82
C ARG A 104 45.81 23.93 3.22
N ARG A 105 45.86 23.15 2.12
CA ARG A 105 44.69 22.63 1.39
C ARG A 105 43.74 21.87 2.33
N LEU A 106 42.43 22.16 2.23
CA LEU A 106 41.38 21.42 2.91
C LEU A 106 41.11 20.11 2.16
N ASP A 107 41.22 18.99 2.85
CA ASP A 107 40.96 17.67 2.27
C ASP A 107 39.46 17.37 2.28
N PHE A 108 38.84 17.43 1.09
CA PHE A 108 37.41 17.16 0.90
C PHE A 108 37.11 15.68 0.57
N SER A 109 38.07 14.77 0.76
CA SER A 109 37.96 13.35 0.37
C SER A 109 36.71 12.69 0.97
N LEU A 110 36.47 12.87 2.27
CA LEU A 110 35.33 12.25 2.96
C LEU A 110 33.98 12.70 2.41
N LEU A 111 33.84 13.99 2.08
CA LEU A 111 32.60 14.52 1.51
C LEU A 111 32.39 14.00 0.09
N ASN A 112 33.46 13.86 -0.69
CA ASN A 112 33.38 13.29 -2.03
C ASN A 112 32.98 11.81 -1.99
N ASP A 113 33.59 11.02 -1.11
CA ASP A 113 33.24 9.62 -0.91
C ASP A 113 31.77 9.48 -0.47
N LEU A 114 31.32 10.29 0.49
CA LEU A 114 29.93 10.29 0.94
C LEU A 114 28.94 10.60 -0.20
N ILE A 115 29.25 11.58 -1.05
CA ILE A 115 28.44 11.95 -2.22
C ILE A 115 28.37 10.78 -3.21
N ILE A 116 29.50 10.14 -3.51
CA ILE A 116 29.57 9.00 -4.43
C ILE A 116 28.76 7.82 -3.90
N TYR A 117 28.92 7.47 -2.61
CA TYR A 117 28.10 6.43 -1.98
C TYR A 117 26.61 6.79 -2.01
N SER A 118 26.26 8.04 -1.73
CA SER A 118 24.86 8.48 -1.77
C SER A 118 24.23 8.38 -3.16
N MET A 119 25.00 8.62 -4.23
CA MET A 119 24.57 8.46 -5.63
C MET A 119 24.33 6.99 -5.97
N HIS A 120 25.21 6.09 -5.53
CA HIS A 120 25.02 4.65 -5.74
C HIS A 120 23.76 4.13 -5.04
N VAL A 121 23.53 4.57 -3.81
CA VAL A 121 22.34 4.20 -3.03
C VAL A 121 21.07 4.73 -3.71
N THR A 122 21.03 6.01 -4.13
CA THR A 122 19.84 6.55 -4.79
C THR A 122 19.58 5.93 -6.15
N MET A 123 20.64 5.62 -6.92
CA MET A 123 20.51 4.90 -8.19
C MET A 123 19.94 3.49 -8.00
N PHE A 124 20.39 2.76 -6.97
CA PHE A 124 19.83 1.45 -6.63
C PHE A 124 18.37 1.53 -6.20
N LEU A 125 18.01 2.51 -5.35
CA LEU A 125 16.63 2.71 -4.93
C LEU A 125 15.71 3.10 -6.10
N LEU A 126 16.15 3.99 -7.00
CA LEU A 126 15.38 4.37 -8.19
C LEU A 126 15.08 3.17 -9.09
N GLY A 127 16.07 2.30 -9.31
CA GLY A 127 15.89 1.08 -10.10
C GLY A 127 14.92 0.10 -9.45
N GLY A 128 15.11 -0.20 -8.15
CA GLY A 128 14.27 -1.15 -7.43
C GLY A 128 12.82 -0.67 -7.24
N LEU A 129 12.64 0.58 -6.81
CA LEU A 129 11.31 1.15 -6.58
C LEU A 129 10.57 1.48 -7.87
N GLY A 130 11.28 1.80 -8.96
CA GLY A 130 10.69 1.90 -10.29
C GLY A 130 10.08 0.58 -10.76
N TRP A 131 10.75 -0.53 -10.48
CA TRP A 131 10.22 -1.88 -10.76
C TRP A 131 8.99 -2.19 -9.91
N CYS A 132 9.03 -1.89 -8.61
CA CYS A 132 7.87 -2.01 -7.72
C CYS A 132 6.68 -1.17 -8.20
N PHE A 133 6.91 0.04 -8.73
CA PHE A 133 5.86 0.90 -9.26
C PHE A 133 5.18 0.28 -10.48
N MET A 134 5.93 -0.31 -11.42
CA MET A 134 5.34 -0.97 -12.58
C MET A 134 4.41 -2.14 -12.20
N VAL A 135 4.77 -2.92 -11.18
CA VAL A 135 3.92 -4.03 -10.69
C VAL A 135 2.59 -3.52 -10.12
N PHE A 136 2.57 -2.37 -9.46
CA PHE A 136 1.33 -1.78 -8.92
C PHE A 136 0.48 -1.07 -9.97
N VAL A 137 1.06 -0.62 -11.09
CA VAL A 137 0.31 -0.04 -12.21
C VAL A 137 -0.36 -1.13 -13.06
N ASP A 138 0.22 -2.33 -13.11
CA ASP A 138 -0.29 -3.47 -13.90
C ASP A 138 -1.40 -4.29 -13.18
N MET A 139 -1.54 -4.14 -11.86
CA MET A 139 -2.57 -4.79 -11.02
C MET A 139 -3.89 -3.99 -10.95
#